data_AF-A0A967ABT0-F1
#
_entry.id   AF-A0A967ABT0-F1
#
_cell.length_a   1.000
_cell.length_b   1.000
_cell.length_c   1.000
_cell.angle_alpha   90.00
_cell.angle_beta   90.00
_cell.angle_gamma   90.00
#
_symmetry.space_group_name_H-M   'P 1'
#
loop_
_entity.id
_entity.type
_entity.pdbx_description
1 polymer ?
#
loop_
_entity_poly.entity_id
_entity_poly.type
_entity_poly.pdbx_seq_one_letter_code
_entity_poly.pdbx_strand_id
1 'polypeptide(L)'
;MTDHPDEMKHGLGVGLRRSNGSPKPAWNTWALANRLDLSPPQLSCGFQHLPYVRLVRGVHAGRGHWVSTRLLPPGFVTEQGWKLLREPAANTVLLFECKVETHNWLTTDPGCEGHFPMGPVGYAYTTAVEGSVPLRRCRIGQGSDHVVASQCDDLVEEMLLGYVLPEI
;
A
#
# COMPACT_ATOMS: atom_id res chain seq x y z
N MET A 1 23.80 13.56 -3.53
CA MET A 1 23.57 13.20 -4.94
C MET A 1 23.94 14.39 -5.81
N THR A 2 25.14 14.34 -6.41
CA THR A 2 25.72 15.38 -7.27
C THR A 2 25.81 14.83 -8.69
N ASP A 3 25.65 15.67 -9.72
CA ASP A 3 25.80 15.25 -11.11
C ASP A 3 27.14 14.56 -11.35
N HIS A 4 27.12 13.37 -11.97
CA HIS A 4 28.35 12.67 -12.32
C HIS A 4 28.94 13.28 -13.61
N PRO A 5 30.26 13.53 -13.70
CA PRO A 5 30.87 14.15 -14.88
C PRO A 5 30.57 13.43 -16.20
N ASP A 6 30.49 12.09 -16.18
CA ASP A 6 30.20 11.30 -17.38
C ASP A 6 28.75 11.42 -17.85
N GLU A 7 27.78 11.59 -16.94
CA GLU A 7 26.39 11.84 -17.33
C GLU A 7 26.28 13.20 -18.02
N MET A 8 26.98 14.21 -17.48
CA MET A 8 26.97 15.57 -18.01
C MET A 8 27.58 15.68 -19.41
N LYS A 9 28.58 14.84 -19.75
CA LYS A 9 29.16 14.77 -21.11
C LYS A 9 28.12 14.39 -22.16
N HIS A 10 27.10 13.61 -21.77
CA HIS A 10 25.99 13.19 -22.62
C HIS A 10 24.73 14.04 -22.41
N GLY A 11 24.82 15.17 -21.69
CA GLY A 11 23.71 16.09 -21.43
C GLY A 11 22.75 15.63 -20.34
N LEU A 12 23.07 14.55 -19.62
CA LEU A 12 22.25 14.02 -18.53
C LEU A 12 22.78 14.52 -17.19
N GLY A 13 21.97 15.25 -16.43
CA GLY A 13 22.35 15.75 -15.10
C GLY A 13 21.27 15.40 -14.09
N VAL A 14 21.28 14.17 -13.58
CA VAL A 14 20.22 13.62 -12.70
C VAL A 14 20.47 13.87 -11.21
N GLY A 15 21.61 14.45 -10.85
CA GLY A 15 21.92 14.85 -9.49
C GLY A 15 21.10 16.06 -9.03
N LEU A 16 20.92 16.17 -7.71
CA LEU A 16 20.27 17.31 -7.07
C LEU A 16 21.21 18.53 -6.94
N ARG A 17 22.53 18.31 -7.03
CA ARG A 17 23.56 19.36 -7.00
C ARG A 17 24.37 19.40 -8.29
N ARG A 18 24.78 20.58 -8.70
CA ARG A 18 25.72 20.79 -9.81
C ARG A 18 27.12 20.30 -9.42
N SER A 19 28.01 20.14 -10.40
CA SER A 19 29.42 19.74 -10.19
C SER A 19 30.19 20.63 -9.20
N ASN A 20 29.83 21.92 -9.10
CA ASN A 20 30.41 22.87 -8.13
C ASN A 20 29.77 22.79 -6.72
N GLY A 21 28.91 21.81 -6.47
CA GLY A 21 28.23 21.61 -5.18
C GLY A 21 26.99 22.49 -4.95
N SER A 22 26.71 23.49 -5.80
CA SER A 22 25.53 24.33 -5.68
C SER A 22 24.22 23.53 -5.90
N PRO A 23 23.14 23.80 -5.14
CA PRO A 23 21.87 23.12 -5.32
C PRO A 23 21.22 23.50 -6.67
N LYS A 24 20.64 22.51 -7.35
CA LYS A 24 19.78 22.72 -8.53
C LYS A 24 18.35 23.00 -8.05
N PRO A 25 17.47 23.58 -8.89
CA PRO A 25 16.06 23.76 -8.53
C PRO A 25 15.38 22.47 -8.06
N ALA A 26 15.75 21.31 -8.65
CA ALA A 26 15.28 20.00 -8.23
C ALA A 26 15.61 19.66 -6.77
N TRP A 27 16.72 20.18 -6.21
CA TRP A 27 17.03 20.02 -4.80
C TRP A 27 16.03 20.74 -3.92
N ASN A 28 15.61 21.97 -4.26
CA ASN A 28 14.58 22.69 -3.50
C ASN A 28 13.25 21.94 -3.57
N THR A 29 12.84 21.46 -4.75
CA THR A 29 11.63 20.64 -4.88
C THR A 29 11.71 19.40 -3.99
N TRP A 30 12.81 18.66 -4.05
CA TRP A 30 13.00 17.46 -3.22
C TRP A 30 13.00 17.79 -1.71
N ALA A 31 13.76 18.81 -1.30
CA ALA A 31 13.92 19.18 0.11
C ALA A 31 12.62 19.74 0.73
N LEU A 32 11.75 20.34 -0.09
CA LEU A 32 10.51 20.97 0.37
C LEU A 32 9.26 20.11 0.12
N ALA A 33 9.33 19.06 -0.69
CA ALA A 33 8.16 18.26 -1.06
C ALA A 33 7.51 17.56 0.13
N ASN A 34 8.22 17.28 1.23
CA ASN A 34 7.69 16.51 2.37
C ASN A 34 8.28 16.96 3.70
N ARG A 35 7.91 18.16 4.15
CA ARG A 35 8.41 18.76 5.40
C ARG A 35 7.71 18.16 6.62
N LEU A 36 8.21 16.99 7.05
CA LEU A 36 7.80 16.29 8.27
C LEU A 36 8.19 17.04 9.56
N ASP A 37 9.15 17.97 9.47
CA ASP A 37 9.69 18.77 10.56
C ASP A 37 8.82 19.99 10.94
N LEU A 38 7.76 20.27 10.19
CA LEU A 38 6.82 21.36 10.45
C LEU A 38 5.59 20.88 11.25
N SER A 39 4.92 21.80 11.94
CA SER A 39 3.66 21.54 12.66
C SER A 39 2.54 22.47 12.17
N PRO A 40 1.54 21.99 11.41
CA PRO A 40 1.40 20.60 10.95
C PRO A 40 2.40 20.24 9.83
N PRO A 41 2.73 18.95 9.64
CA PRO A 41 3.57 18.49 8.54
C PRO A 41 3.02 18.92 7.17
N GLN A 42 3.90 19.37 6.27
CA GLN A 42 3.53 19.72 4.89
C GLN A 42 4.01 18.62 3.94
N LEU A 43 3.12 17.66 3.67
CA LEU A 43 3.41 16.49 2.85
C LEU A 43 2.74 16.61 1.48
N SER A 44 3.50 16.35 0.42
CA SER A 44 2.96 16.28 -0.92
C SER A 44 1.96 15.12 -1.05
N CYS A 45 1.13 15.18 -2.08
CA CYS A 45 0.25 14.06 -2.43
C CYS A 45 1.04 12.75 -2.59
N GLY A 46 0.56 11.68 -1.96
CA GLY A 46 1.21 10.37 -1.90
C GLY A 46 2.12 10.17 -0.68
N PHE A 47 2.37 11.21 0.12
CA PHE A 47 3.21 11.12 1.32
C PHE A 47 2.44 11.36 2.62
N GLN A 48 1.18 11.79 2.54
CA GLN A 48 0.37 12.13 3.72
C GLN A 48 0.15 10.96 4.67
N HIS A 49 0.32 9.74 4.16
CA HIS A 49 0.10 8.51 4.92
C HIS A 49 1.39 7.89 5.45
N LEU A 50 2.58 8.46 5.17
CA LEU A 50 3.83 7.90 5.68
C LEU A 50 3.79 7.74 7.22
N PRO A 51 4.34 6.63 7.76
CA PRO A 51 5.10 5.56 7.10
C PRO A 51 4.24 4.47 6.43
N TYR A 52 2.93 4.70 6.29
CA TYR A 52 1.98 3.73 5.79
C TYR A 52 1.68 3.89 4.29
N VAL A 53 1.15 2.81 3.72
CA VAL A 53 0.39 2.79 2.47
C VAL A 53 -1.08 2.51 2.79
N ARG A 54 -1.97 3.19 2.08
CA ARG A 54 -3.42 3.08 2.28
C ARG A 54 -3.94 1.84 1.55
N LEU A 55 -4.43 0.85 2.29
CA LEU A 55 -5.15 -0.30 1.76
C LEU A 55 -6.64 0.04 1.70
N VAL A 56 -7.23 -0.01 0.52
CA VAL A 56 -8.63 0.32 0.31
C VAL A 56 -9.38 -0.91 -0.18
N ARG A 57 -10.51 -1.19 0.46
CA ARG A 57 -11.52 -2.12 -0.05
C ARG A 57 -12.67 -1.34 -0.68
N GLY A 58 -13.11 -1.80 -1.84
CA GLY A 58 -14.33 -1.35 -2.46
C GLY A 58 -15.15 -2.49 -3.04
N VAL A 59 -16.36 -2.16 -3.48
CA VAL A 59 -17.34 -3.10 -4.02
C VAL A 59 -17.84 -2.66 -5.39
N HIS A 60 -18.21 -3.63 -6.21
CA HIS A 60 -18.92 -3.43 -7.46
C HIS A 60 -20.05 -4.46 -7.60
N ALA A 61 -21.27 -4.00 -7.89
CA ALA A 61 -22.47 -4.83 -7.88
C ALA A 61 -22.38 -6.12 -8.73
N GLY A 62 -21.66 -6.08 -9.85
CA GLY A 62 -21.47 -7.23 -10.75
C GLY A 62 -20.10 -7.91 -10.70
N ARG A 63 -19.16 -7.46 -9.85
CA ARG A 63 -17.78 -7.99 -9.80
C ARG A 63 -17.30 -8.33 -8.38
N GLY A 64 -18.14 -8.15 -7.37
CA GLY A 64 -17.78 -8.44 -5.99
C GLY A 64 -16.86 -7.37 -5.39
N HIS A 65 -15.94 -7.79 -4.55
CA HIS A 65 -15.05 -6.90 -3.80
C HIS A 65 -13.66 -6.82 -4.41
N TRP A 66 -13.00 -5.69 -4.19
CA TRP A 66 -11.62 -5.48 -4.57
C TRP A 66 -10.89 -4.77 -3.43
N VAL A 67 -9.71 -5.27 -3.08
CA VAL A 67 -8.86 -4.70 -2.03
C VAL A 67 -7.45 -4.45 -2.54
N SER A 68 -6.97 -3.21 -2.53
CA SER A 68 -5.64 -2.88 -3.04
C SER A 68 -5.06 -1.64 -2.38
N THR A 69 -3.73 -1.52 -2.40
CA THR A 69 -3.03 -0.25 -2.12
C THR A 69 -2.83 0.62 -3.36
N ARG A 70 -3.34 0.16 -4.51
CA ARG A 70 -3.42 0.92 -5.77
C ARG A 70 -4.82 1.50 -5.93
N LEU A 71 -5.02 2.24 -7.02
CA LEU A 71 -6.36 2.68 -7.41
C LEU A 71 -7.26 1.45 -7.66
N LEU A 72 -8.45 1.48 -7.08
CA LEU A 72 -9.47 0.47 -7.37
C LEU A 72 -9.81 0.48 -8.88
N PRO A 73 -10.16 -0.66 -9.48
CA PRO A 73 -10.61 -0.70 -10.86
C PRO A 73 -11.79 0.25 -11.10
N PRO A 74 -11.96 0.82 -12.32
CA PRO A 74 -13.06 1.73 -12.62
C PRO A 74 -14.42 1.14 -12.24
N GLY A 75 -15.27 1.94 -11.59
CA GLY A 75 -16.64 1.57 -11.18
C GLY A 75 -16.77 0.96 -9.79
N PHE A 76 -15.68 0.62 -9.10
CA PHE A 76 -15.75 0.21 -7.70
C PHE A 76 -16.02 1.42 -6.79
N VAL A 77 -16.89 1.23 -5.80
CA VAL A 77 -17.18 2.22 -4.75
C VAL A 77 -16.36 1.85 -3.51
N THR A 78 -15.66 2.81 -2.94
CA THR A 78 -14.89 2.60 -1.70
C THR A 78 -15.81 2.33 -0.52
N GLU A 79 -15.48 1.33 0.30
CA GLU A 79 -16.25 0.96 1.49
C GLU A 79 -15.45 1.13 2.78
N GLN A 80 -14.17 0.74 2.78
CA GLN A 80 -13.35 0.73 3.99
C GLN A 80 -11.86 0.89 3.65
N GLY A 81 -11.10 1.47 4.58
CA GLY A 81 -9.65 1.60 4.46
C GLY A 81 -8.88 1.20 5.73
N TRP A 82 -7.62 0.84 5.53
CA TRP A 82 -6.63 0.52 6.56
C TRP A 82 -5.25 1.03 6.15
N LYS A 83 -4.33 1.02 7.11
CA LYS A 83 -2.93 1.40 6.93
C LYS A 83 -2.04 0.18 7.07
N LEU A 84 -1.33 -0.16 6.00
CA LEU A 84 -0.23 -1.13 6.00
C LEU A 84 1.09 -0.38 6.12
N LEU A 85 2.10 -0.97 6.74
CA LEU A 85 3.44 -0.41 6.69
C LEU A 85 3.98 -0.49 5.27
N ARG A 86 4.61 0.59 4.80
CA ARG A 86 5.23 0.64 3.47
C ARG A 86 6.48 -0.24 3.41
N GLU A 87 7.31 -0.14 4.45
CA GLU A 87 8.61 -0.79 4.56
C GLU A 87 8.54 -1.95 5.58
N PRO A 88 9.39 -2.97 5.43
CA PRO A 88 9.45 -4.07 6.40
C PRO A 88 9.86 -3.54 7.78
N ALA A 89 9.22 -4.07 8.82
CA ALA A 89 9.59 -3.83 10.21
C ALA A 89 9.62 -5.14 11.01
N ALA A 90 10.15 -5.09 12.23
CA ALA A 90 10.11 -6.23 13.13
C ALA A 90 8.66 -6.72 13.32
N ASN A 91 8.46 -8.03 13.35
CA ASN A 91 7.16 -8.67 13.52
C ASN A 91 6.12 -8.28 12.45
N THR A 92 6.54 -8.11 11.20
CA THR A 92 5.63 -7.86 10.09
C THR A 92 5.72 -8.94 9.01
N VAL A 93 4.63 -9.11 8.26
CA VAL A 93 4.54 -9.99 7.10
C VAL A 93 4.05 -9.21 5.89
N LEU A 94 4.65 -9.48 4.73
CA LEU A 94 4.25 -8.87 3.46
C LEU A 94 2.95 -9.51 2.97
N LEU A 95 1.98 -8.69 2.60
CA LEU A 95 0.75 -9.13 1.95
C LEU A 95 0.86 -8.99 0.43
N PHE A 96 0.26 -9.94 -0.28
CA PHE A 96 0.19 -9.98 -1.73
C PHE A 96 -1.26 -9.89 -2.20
N GLU A 97 -1.48 -9.10 -3.25
CA GLU A 97 -2.74 -9.06 -3.98
C GLU A 97 -2.72 -10.12 -5.09
N CYS A 98 -3.78 -10.92 -5.17
CA CYS A 98 -3.93 -11.98 -6.15
C CYS A 98 -5.25 -11.83 -6.89
N LYS A 99 -5.22 -11.91 -8.22
CA LYS A 99 -6.43 -11.83 -9.04
C LYS A 99 -7.15 -13.18 -9.03
N VAL A 100 -8.43 -13.16 -8.71
CA VAL A 100 -9.31 -14.33 -8.71
C VAL A 100 -10.52 -14.03 -9.57
N GLU A 101 -10.54 -14.59 -10.78
CA GLU A 101 -11.59 -14.33 -11.76
C GLU A 101 -11.84 -12.83 -12.00
N THR A 102 -12.90 -12.28 -11.42
CA THR A 102 -13.37 -10.89 -11.57
C THR A 102 -13.13 -10.01 -10.35
N HIS A 103 -12.70 -10.59 -9.23
CA HIS A 103 -12.37 -9.94 -7.96
C HIS A 103 -10.91 -10.21 -7.60
N ASN A 104 -10.51 -9.88 -6.38
CA ASN A 104 -9.20 -10.22 -5.85
C ASN A 104 -9.27 -10.70 -4.40
N TRP A 105 -8.16 -11.21 -3.90
CA TRP A 105 -7.97 -11.38 -2.47
C TRP A 105 -6.55 -11.01 -2.05
N LEU A 106 -6.36 -10.94 -0.73
CA LEU A 106 -5.03 -10.85 -0.13
C LEU A 106 -4.58 -12.20 0.41
N THR A 107 -3.27 -12.41 0.44
CA THR A 107 -2.63 -13.55 1.07
C THR A 107 -1.25 -13.17 1.60
N THR A 108 -0.67 -14.02 2.45
CA THR A 108 0.74 -13.96 2.84
C THR A 108 1.64 -14.82 1.96
N ASP A 109 1.06 -15.65 1.08
CA ASP A 109 1.80 -16.50 0.14
C ASP A 109 2.31 -15.69 -1.07
N PRO A 110 3.64 -15.58 -1.28
CA PRO A 110 4.19 -14.93 -2.47
C PRO A 110 3.82 -15.65 -3.80
N GLY A 111 3.43 -16.93 -3.73
CA GLY A 111 2.91 -17.71 -4.86
C GLY A 111 1.43 -17.46 -5.19
N CYS A 112 0.77 -16.55 -4.47
CA CYS A 112 -0.63 -16.20 -4.65
C CYS A 112 -1.60 -17.40 -4.62
N GLU A 113 -1.26 -18.47 -3.90
CA GLU A 113 -2.06 -19.70 -3.81
C GLU A 113 -2.35 -20.30 -5.21
N GLY A 114 -1.44 -20.11 -6.17
CA GLY A 114 -1.59 -20.56 -7.56
C GLY A 114 -2.39 -19.64 -8.47
N HIS A 115 -2.90 -18.51 -7.95
CA HIS A 115 -3.57 -17.47 -8.74
C HIS A 115 -2.59 -16.44 -9.32
N PHE A 116 -3.09 -15.58 -10.20
CA PHE A 116 -2.26 -14.56 -10.86
C PHE A 116 -1.78 -13.51 -9.85
N PRO A 117 -0.46 -13.35 -9.67
CA PRO A 117 0.08 -12.39 -8.71
C PRO A 117 -0.02 -10.97 -9.25
N MET A 118 -0.78 -10.14 -8.55
CA MET A 118 -0.85 -8.70 -8.85
C MET A 118 0.29 -7.95 -8.17
N GLY A 119 0.91 -8.53 -7.15
CA GLY A 119 2.13 -8.04 -6.48
C GLY A 119 1.91 -7.68 -5.01
N PRO A 120 2.96 -7.23 -4.31
CA PRO A 120 2.87 -6.86 -2.91
C PRO A 120 1.99 -5.62 -2.71
N VAL A 121 1.29 -5.57 -1.57
CA VAL A 121 0.46 -4.42 -1.19
C VAL A 121 0.97 -3.69 0.05
N GLY A 122 1.79 -4.32 0.90
CA GLY A 122 2.37 -3.71 2.09
C GLY A 122 2.47 -4.70 3.24
N TYR A 123 3.01 -4.23 4.36
CA TYR A 123 3.31 -5.08 5.52
C TYR A 123 2.23 -4.93 6.61
N ALA A 124 1.70 -6.06 7.06
CA ALA A 124 0.83 -6.15 8.24
C ALA A 124 1.65 -6.63 9.44
N TYR A 125 1.27 -6.23 10.65
CA TYR A 125 1.87 -6.79 11.85
C TYR A 125 1.42 -8.23 12.05
N THR A 126 2.34 -9.10 12.47
CA THR A 126 2.08 -10.52 12.76
C THR A 126 1.40 -10.73 14.11
N THR A 127 1.52 -9.75 15.01
CA THR A 127 0.87 -9.70 16.33
C THR A 127 0.18 -8.35 16.52
N ALA A 128 -0.86 -8.30 17.34
CA ALA A 128 -1.54 -7.04 17.65
C ALA A 128 -0.56 -6.01 18.24
N VAL A 129 -0.63 -4.78 17.73
CA VAL A 129 0.02 -3.60 18.28
C VAL A 129 -1.05 -2.60 18.75
N GLU A 130 -0.64 -1.59 19.53
CA GLU A 130 -1.57 -0.57 20.02
C GLU A 130 -2.36 0.09 18.87
N GLY A 131 -3.68 0.17 19.02
CA GLY A 131 -4.59 0.74 18.02
C GLY A 131 -4.81 -0.11 16.76
N SER A 132 -4.20 -1.29 16.66
CA SER A 132 -4.42 -2.18 15.52
C SER A 132 -5.68 -3.03 15.66
N VAL A 133 -6.24 -3.38 14.50
CA VAL A 133 -7.32 -4.35 14.35
C VAL A 133 -6.80 -5.54 13.54
N PRO A 134 -7.30 -6.75 13.78
CA PRO A 134 -7.03 -7.87 12.88
C PRO A 134 -7.51 -7.55 11.47
N LEU A 135 -6.83 -8.10 10.46
CA LEU A 135 -7.20 -8.06 9.06
C LEU A 135 -7.39 -9.50 8.60
N ARG A 136 -8.60 -9.84 8.15
CA ARG A 136 -8.97 -11.20 7.77
C ARG A 136 -9.43 -11.24 6.32
N ARG A 137 -9.14 -12.36 5.65
CA ARG A 137 -9.81 -12.74 4.41
C ARG A 137 -11.05 -13.55 4.78
N CYS A 138 -12.21 -13.06 4.36
CA CYS A 138 -13.50 -13.70 4.56
C CYS A 138 -14.12 -14.02 3.20
N ARG A 139 -14.82 -15.14 3.08
CA ARG A 139 -15.52 -15.55 1.87
C ARG A 139 -17.03 -15.44 2.04
N ILE A 140 -17.70 -14.89 1.04
CA ILE A 140 -19.15 -14.63 1.10
C ILE A 140 -19.95 -15.88 0.72
N GLY A 141 -20.65 -16.46 1.70
CA GLY A 141 -21.54 -17.61 1.53
C GLY A 141 -20.83 -18.85 0.94
N GLN A 142 -21.50 -19.53 0.00
CA GLN A 142 -20.90 -20.57 -0.85
C GLN A 142 -20.29 -19.99 -2.15
N GLY A 143 -20.26 -18.66 -2.29
CA GLY A 143 -19.85 -17.96 -3.52
C GLY A 143 -18.33 -17.86 -3.69
N SER A 144 -17.92 -17.26 -4.81
CA SER A 144 -16.51 -17.04 -5.18
C SER A 144 -15.91 -15.74 -4.65
N ASP A 145 -16.71 -14.79 -4.14
CA ASP A 145 -16.24 -13.46 -3.75
C ASP A 145 -15.56 -13.43 -2.36
N HIS A 146 -14.55 -12.59 -2.24
CA HIS A 146 -13.72 -12.46 -1.04
C HIS A 146 -13.68 -11.02 -0.57
N VAL A 147 -13.90 -10.84 0.72
CA VAL A 147 -13.89 -9.55 1.38
C VAL A 147 -12.78 -9.53 2.43
N VAL A 148 -12.11 -8.39 2.56
CA VAL A 148 -11.16 -8.15 3.65
C VAL A 148 -11.86 -7.33 4.73
N ALA A 149 -11.84 -7.83 5.96
CA ALA A 149 -12.54 -7.21 7.09
C ALA A 149 -11.80 -7.42 8.41
N SER A 150 -12.15 -6.64 9.44
CA SER A 150 -11.63 -6.87 10.79
C SER A 150 -12.30 -8.04 11.49
N GLN A 151 -13.51 -8.40 11.09
CA GLN A 151 -14.26 -9.54 11.56
C GLN A 151 -15.07 -10.09 10.39
N CYS A 152 -15.25 -11.41 10.32
CA CYS A 152 -16.00 -12.02 9.24
C CYS A 152 -17.51 -12.09 9.50
N ASP A 153 -17.99 -11.78 10.71
CA ASP A 153 -19.41 -11.87 11.08
C ASP A 153 -20.03 -13.21 10.61
N ASP A 154 -21.03 -13.17 9.72
CA ASP A 154 -21.71 -14.36 9.15
C ASP A 154 -20.99 -14.97 7.93
N LEU A 155 -19.80 -14.48 7.59
CA LEU A 155 -18.98 -14.95 6.48
C LEU A 155 -17.99 -16.03 6.96
N VAL A 156 -17.46 -16.79 6.01
CA VAL A 156 -16.46 -17.83 6.34
C VAL A 156 -15.09 -17.17 6.46
N GLU A 157 -14.49 -17.20 7.65
CA GLU A 157 -13.10 -16.82 7.85
C GLU A 157 -12.18 -17.87 7.19
N GLU A 158 -11.34 -17.44 6.27
CA GLU A 158 -10.38 -18.32 5.60
C GLU A 158 -8.97 -18.14 6.13
N MET A 159 -8.58 -16.90 6.43
CA MET A 159 -7.22 -16.57 6.84
C MET A 159 -7.16 -15.27 7.64
N LEU A 160 -6.41 -15.29 8.75
CA LEU A 160 -5.87 -14.08 9.37
C LEU A 160 -4.65 -13.60 8.56
N LEU A 161 -4.75 -12.42 7.97
CA LEU A 161 -3.68 -11.80 7.18
C LEU A 161 -2.66 -11.08 8.07
N GLY A 162 -3.09 -10.61 9.23
CA GLY A 162 -2.26 -9.91 10.20
C GLY A 162 -3.06 -8.87 10.97
N TYR A 163 -2.37 -7.85 11.49
CA TYR A 163 -2.95 -6.73 12.22
C TYR A 163 -2.54 -5.42 11.55
N VAL A 164 -3.50 -4.50 11.41
CA VAL A 164 -3.34 -3.23 10.69
C VAL A 164 -3.98 -2.09 11.46
N LEU A 165 -3.57 -0.85 11.20
CA LEU A 165 -4.23 0.30 11.80
C LEU A 165 -5.47 0.67 10.95
N PRO A 166 -6.62 0.97 11.56
CA PRO A 166 -7.76 1.47 10.81
C PRO A 166 -7.45 2.83 10.19
N GLU A 167 -8.05 3.11 9.04
CA GLU A 167 -8.08 4.46 8.49
C GLU A 167 -9.28 5.20 9.10
N ILE A 168 -9.02 6.36 9.72
CA ILE A 168 -10.05 7.27 10.29
C ILE A 168 -10.61 8.13 9.18
#